data_AF-A0A0S8EYI9-F1
#
_entry.id   AF-A0A0S8EYI9-F1
#
_cell.length_a   1.000
_cell.length_b   1.000
_cell.length_c   1.000
_cell.angle_alpha   90.00
_cell.angle_beta   90.00
_cell.angle_gamma   90.00
#
_symmetry.space_group_name_H-M   'P 1'
#
loop_
_entity.id
_entity.type
_entity.pdbx_description
1 polymer ?
#
loop_
_entity_poly.entity_id
_entity_poly.type
_entity_poly.pdbx_seq_one_letter_code
_entity_poly.pdbx_strand_id
1 'polypeptide(L)'
;MGLFDVFKGGGGLKKHLDRVSNKRAQKHERWESIQALANDGSDEAIRGLLVRFTIRVDPSITDGEEKNAAFHGVVQHGEAALAPVRDFLVSSDTLAWPLKILREIQSEEEVNTILLELLSTMHTEYERDPQKKIDLIASFEEQKDPRIVEAVTRFLEDMNETVRFHAAGAIFHQDDAERAQEALTNAFLGEESVRVRMRILDGFIDRGWKLAGVKEEATKKMPTGYSVAKKGEVRKKG
;
A
#
# COMPACT_ATOMS: atom_id res chain seq x y z
N MET A 1 -49.36 -10.16 5.34
CA MET A 1 -48.07 -10.79 4.99
C MET A 1 -47.00 -9.74 5.24
N GLY A 2 -46.36 -9.79 6.41
CA GLY A 2 -45.70 -8.63 7.01
C GLY A 2 -44.25 -8.41 6.59
N LEU A 3 -43.83 -7.14 6.64
CA LEU A 3 -42.45 -6.64 6.54
C LEU A 3 -41.49 -7.14 7.64
N PHE A 4 -41.92 -8.07 8.50
CA PHE A 4 -41.19 -8.56 9.67
C PHE A 4 -40.73 -10.02 9.56
N ASP A 5 -40.88 -10.66 8.40
CA ASP A 5 -40.38 -12.03 8.16
C ASP A 5 -38.88 -12.07 7.76
N VAL A 6 -38.20 -10.91 7.80
CA VAL A 6 -36.79 -10.74 7.39
C VAL A 6 -35.78 -11.19 8.47
N PHE A 7 -36.23 -11.52 9.69
CA PHE A 7 -35.34 -11.92 10.80
C PHE A 7 -35.48 -13.39 11.21
N LYS A 8 -35.73 -14.30 10.26
CA LYS A 8 -35.73 -15.75 10.51
C LYS A 8 -34.68 -16.48 9.66
N GLY A 9 -33.47 -16.63 10.22
CA GLY A 9 -32.60 -17.76 9.91
C GLY A 9 -31.14 -17.41 9.59
N GLY A 10 -30.23 -17.79 10.49
CA GLY A 10 -28.78 -17.82 10.21
C GLY A 10 -28.36 -18.66 9.00
N GLY A 11 -29.28 -19.36 8.33
CA GLY A 11 -29.05 -20.00 7.03
C GLY A 11 -29.00 -19.04 5.83
N GLY A 12 -29.62 -17.85 5.94
CA GLY A 12 -29.63 -16.84 4.88
C GLY A 12 -28.26 -16.21 4.66
N LEU A 13 -27.62 -15.76 5.76
CA LEU A 13 -26.29 -15.17 5.72
C LEU A 13 -25.25 -16.14 5.13
N LYS A 14 -25.19 -17.38 5.67
CA LYS A 14 -24.28 -18.42 5.15
C LYS A 14 -24.44 -18.66 3.65
N LYS A 15 -25.69 -18.77 3.17
CA LYS A 15 -25.97 -18.92 1.73
C LYS A 15 -25.37 -17.77 0.91
N HIS A 16 -25.46 -16.53 1.40
CA HIS A 16 -24.90 -15.37 0.70
C HIS A 16 -23.37 -15.34 0.75
N LEU A 17 -22.75 -15.70 1.87
CA LEU A 17 -21.30 -15.86 2.01
C LEU A 17 -20.74 -16.93 1.04
N ASP A 18 -21.40 -18.08 0.97
CA ASP A 18 -21.01 -19.17 0.07
C ASP A 18 -21.12 -18.76 -1.41
N ARG A 19 -22.12 -17.93 -1.75
CA ARG A 19 -22.33 -17.46 -3.12
C ARG A 19 -21.33 -16.39 -3.54
N VAL A 20 -21.07 -15.38 -2.70
CA VAL A 20 -20.15 -14.27 -3.05
C VAL A 20 -18.72 -14.75 -3.21
N SER A 21 -18.32 -15.79 -2.47
CA SER A 21 -17.01 -16.42 -2.55
C SER A 21 -16.87 -17.46 -3.68
N ASN A 22 -17.97 -17.82 -4.34
CA ASN A 22 -17.98 -18.84 -5.37
C ASN A 22 -17.94 -18.24 -6.79
N LYS A 23 -16.76 -18.24 -7.41
CA LYS A 23 -16.59 -17.80 -8.81
C LYS A 23 -17.44 -18.56 -9.84
N ARG A 24 -17.94 -19.76 -9.50
CA ARG A 24 -18.80 -20.58 -10.37
C ARG A 24 -20.30 -20.34 -10.14
N ALA A 25 -20.69 -19.60 -9.12
CA ALA A 25 -22.09 -19.20 -8.94
C ALA A 25 -22.57 -18.37 -10.15
N GLN A 26 -23.87 -18.31 -10.38
CA GLN A 26 -24.37 -17.50 -11.50
C GLN A 26 -24.22 -16.00 -11.19
N LYS A 27 -24.03 -15.16 -12.22
CA LYS A 27 -23.87 -13.69 -12.06
C LYS A 27 -24.97 -13.10 -11.18
N HIS A 28 -26.22 -13.43 -11.46
CA HIS A 28 -27.36 -12.87 -10.73
C HIS A 28 -27.38 -13.33 -9.25
N GLU A 29 -26.94 -14.56 -8.95
CA GLU A 29 -26.87 -15.06 -7.57
C GLU A 29 -25.77 -14.37 -6.77
N ARG A 30 -24.60 -14.13 -7.38
CA ARG A 30 -23.54 -13.34 -6.73
C ARG A 30 -23.99 -11.91 -6.52
N TRP A 31 -24.63 -11.31 -7.52
CA TRP A 31 -25.15 -9.95 -7.42
C TRP A 31 -26.17 -9.81 -6.29
N GLU A 32 -27.14 -10.72 -6.23
CA GLU A 32 -28.13 -10.80 -5.14
C GLU A 32 -27.42 -10.89 -3.77
N SER A 33 -26.42 -11.76 -3.64
CA SER A 33 -25.69 -11.91 -2.38
C SER A 33 -24.86 -10.70 -2.00
N ILE A 34 -24.21 -10.01 -2.96
CA ILE A 34 -23.49 -8.77 -2.67
C ILE A 34 -24.45 -7.72 -2.09
N GLN A 35 -25.63 -7.56 -2.69
CA GLN A 35 -26.64 -6.61 -2.18
C GLN A 35 -27.19 -7.03 -0.82
N ALA A 36 -27.44 -8.33 -0.61
CA ALA A 36 -27.94 -8.85 0.66
C ALA A 36 -26.94 -8.62 1.80
N LEU A 37 -25.65 -8.94 1.58
CA LEU A 37 -24.59 -8.72 2.57
C LEU A 37 -24.36 -7.21 2.83
N ALA A 38 -24.43 -6.39 1.79
CA ALA A 38 -24.36 -4.94 1.92
C ALA A 38 -25.49 -4.41 2.80
N ASN A 39 -26.73 -4.89 2.64
CA ASN A 39 -27.86 -4.46 3.47
C ASN A 39 -27.80 -4.99 4.91
N ASP A 40 -27.19 -6.17 5.13
CA ASP A 40 -27.06 -6.78 6.46
C ASP A 40 -26.13 -5.98 7.37
N GLY A 41 -24.91 -5.67 6.89
CA GLY A 41 -23.97 -4.81 7.60
C GLY A 41 -23.37 -5.36 8.89
N SER A 42 -23.67 -6.62 9.27
CA SER A 42 -22.95 -7.27 10.36
C SER A 42 -21.46 -7.44 10.03
N ASP A 43 -20.63 -7.57 11.05
CA ASP A 43 -19.18 -7.84 10.91
C ASP A 43 -18.93 -9.06 9.99
N GLU A 44 -19.72 -10.13 10.15
CA GLU A 44 -19.64 -11.32 9.29
C GLU A 44 -20.03 -11.03 7.83
N ALA A 45 -21.07 -10.22 7.60
CA ALA A 45 -21.47 -9.83 6.25
C ALA A 45 -20.43 -8.94 5.55
N ILE A 46 -19.84 -7.98 6.28
CA ILE A 46 -18.78 -7.10 5.77
C ILE A 46 -17.54 -7.93 5.41
N ARG A 47 -17.13 -8.88 6.26
CA ARG A 47 -16.05 -9.83 5.94
C ARG A 47 -16.36 -10.64 4.69
N GLY A 48 -17.61 -11.08 4.53
CA GLY A 48 -18.10 -11.74 3.32
C GLY A 48 -17.92 -10.90 2.06
N LEU A 49 -18.24 -9.61 2.11
CA LEU A 49 -18.02 -8.68 0.98
C LEU A 49 -16.53 -8.53 0.65
N LEU A 50 -15.66 -8.45 1.64
CA LEU A 50 -14.22 -8.28 1.46
C LEU A 50 -13.59 -9.46 0.68
N VAL A 51 -14.12 -10.67 0.84
CA VAL A 51 -13.70 -11.85 0.04
C VAL A 51 -13.87 -11.62 -1.46
N ARG A 52 -14.80 -10.77 -1.89
CA ARG A 52 -14.99 -10.50 -3.33
C ARG A 52 -13.73 -9.91 -3.99
N PHE A 53 -12.90 -9.20 -3.23
CA PHE A 53 -11.67 -8.60 -3.76
C PHE A 53 -10.56 -9.62 -4.07
N THR A 54 -10.64 -10.83 -3.50
CA THR A 54 -9.65 -11.90 -3.71
C THR A 54 -9.99 -12.80 -4.91
N ILE A 55 -11.19 -12.64 -5.46
CA ILE A 55 -11.70 -13.48 -6.54
C ILE A 55 -11.67 -12.70 -7.86
N ARG A 56 -11.39 -13.42 -8.94
CA ARG A 56 -11.56 -12.94 -10.31
C ARG A 56 -12.67 -13.72 -11.01
N VAL A 57 -13.56 -13.00 -11.68
CA VAL A 57 -14.67 -13.54 -12.49
C VAL A 57 -14.53 -13.05 -13.93
N ASP A 58 -14.95 -13.86 -14.90
CA ASP A 58 -15.06 -13.45 -16.30
C ASP A 58 -16.52 -13.18 -16.69
N PRO A 59 -16.80 -12.19 -17.55
CA PRO A 59 -15.85 -11.23 -18.12
C PRO A 59 -15.37 -10.19 -17.08
N SER A 60 -14.22 -9.55 -17.35
CA SER A 60 -13.60 -8.55 -16.45
C SER A 60 -14.52 -7.39 -16.09
N ILE A 61 -15.44 -7.01 -16.98
CA ILE A 61 -16.46 -5.98 -16.72
C ILE A 61 -17.36 -6.41 -15.55
N THR A 62 -17.84 -7.65 -15.56
CA THR A 62 -18.66 -8.20 -14.46
C THR A 62 -17.88 -8.25 -13.15
N ASP A 63 -16.58 -8.61 -13.20
CA ASP A 63 -15.73 -8.59 -12.01
C ASP A 63 -15.59 -7.19 -11.42
N GLY A 64 -15.38 -6.19 -12.28
CA GLY A 64 -15.32 -4.79 -11.88
C GLY A 64 -16.62 -4.29 -11.27
N GLU A 65 -17.76 -4.58 -11.89
CA GLU A 65 -19.10 -4.24 -11.37
C GLU A 65 -19.34 -4.84 -9.98
N GLU A 66 -19.06 -6.13 -9.81
CA GLU A 66 -19.25 -6.84 -8.54
C GLU A 66 -18.31 -6.31 -7.44
N LYS A 67 -17.04 -6.04 -7.73
CA LYS A 67 -16.10 -5.45 -6.78
C LYS A 67 -16.48 -4.03 -6.40
N ASN A 68 -16.95 -3.22 -7.35
CA ASN A 68 -17.44 -1.87 -7.04
C ASN A 68 -18.69 -1.91 -6.16
N ALA A 69 -19.62 -2.85 -6.41
CA ALA A 69 -20.79 -3.04 -5.56
C ALA A 69 -20.39 -3.49 -4.14
N ALA A 70 -19.45 -4.43 -4.01
CA ALA A 70 -18.91 -4.83 -2.70
C ALA A 70 -18.22 -3.68 -1.98
N PHE A 71 -17.44 -2.87 -2.70
CA PHE A 71 -16.78 -1.67 -2.17
C PHE A 71 -17.78 -0.69 -1.57
N HIS A 72 -18.80 -0.30 -2.33
CA HIS A 72 -19.85 0.59 -1.80
C HIS A 72 -20.62 -0.04 -0.64
N GLY A 73 -20.86 -1.35 -0.70
CA GLY A 73 -21.51 -2.11 0.36
C GLY A 73 -20.72 -2.16 1.68
N VAL A 74 -19.39 -2.10 1.62
CA VAL A 74 -18.53 -1.96 2.81
C VAL A 74 -18.49 -0.51 3.29
N VAL A 75 -18.24 0.45 2.38
CA VAL A 75 -18.07 1.88 2.72
C VAL A 75 -19.30 2.48 3.38
N GLN A 76 -20.52 2.08 2.98
CA GLN A 76 -21.75 2.60 3.58
C GLN A 76 -21.90 2.32 5.09
N HIS A 77 -21.12 1.37 5.64
CA HIS A 77 -21.13 1.04 7.08
C HIS A 77 -20.08 1.82 7.88
N GLY A 78 -19.28 2.67 7.24
CA GLY A 78 -18.35 3.60 7.89
C GLY A 78 -17.45 2.93 8.94
N GLU A 79 -17.44 3.48 10.16
CA GLU A 79 -16.61 2.98 11.28
C GLU A 79 -16.88 1.51 11.63
N ALA A 80 -18.11 1.00 11.45
CA ALA A 80 -18.42 -0.41 11.73
C ALA A 80 -17.65 -1.37 10.82
N ALA A 81 -17.21 -0.91 9.63
CA ALA A 81 -16.39 -1.68 8.72
C ALA A 81 -14.89 -1.68 9.07
N LEU A 82 -14.44 -0.82 10.00
CA LEU A 82 -13.01 -0.58 10.23
C LEU A 82 -12.28 -1.85 10.69
N ALA A 83 -12.83 -2.58 11.67
CA ALA A 83 -12.22 -3.81 12.17
C ALA A 83 -12.14 -4.91 11.09
N PRO A 84 -13.23 -5.25 10.37
CA PRO A 84 -13.16 -6.13 9.19
C PRO A 84 -12.12 -5.73 8.16
N VAL A 85 -12.03 -4.44 7.83
CA VAL A 85 -11.12 -3.92 6.80
C VAL A 85 -9.66 -3.99 7.27
N ARG A 86 -9.38 -3.70 8.55
CA ARG A 86 -8.03 -3.89 9.13
C ARG A 86 -7.60 -5.35 9.10
N ASP A 87 -8.48 -6.28 9.49
CA ASP A 87 -8.17 -7.71 9.44
C ASP A 87 -7.93 -8.21 8.01
N PHE A 88 -8.72 -7.70 7.06
CA PHE A 88 -8.55 -7.99 5.65
C PHE A 88 -7.26 -7.37 5.09
N LEU A 89 -6.93 -6.15 5.48
CA LEU A 89 -5.67 -5.50 5.13
C LEU A 89 -4.48 -6.35 5.60
N VAL A 90 -4.51 -6.89 6.82
CA VAL A 90 -3.41 -7.73 7.34
C VAL A 90 -3.32 -9.06 6.60
N SER A 91 -4.44 -9.74 6.37
CA SER A 91 -4.48 -11.09 5.78
C SER A 91 -4.41 -11.15 4.26
N SER A 92 -4.72 -10.06 3.54
CA SER A 92 -4.69 -10.02 2.07
C SER A 92 -3.26 -9.92 1.54
N ASP A 93 -3.00 -10.53 0.39
CA ASP A 93 -1.74 -10.35 -0.37
C ASP A 93 -1.69 -9.01 -1.12
N THR A 94 -2.78 -8.24 -1.14
CA THR A 94 -2.88 -6.98 -1.92
C THR A 94 -3.27 -5.80 -1.04
N LEU A 95 -2.72 -4.62 -1.33
CA LEU A 95 -3.03 -3.39 -0.61
C LEU A 95 -4.21 -2.60 -1.20
N ALA A 96 -4.41 -2.70 -2.52
CA ALA A 96 -5.20 -1.74 -3.28
C ALA A 96 -6.65 -1.54 -2.79
N TRP A 97 -7.40 -2.64 -2.60
CA TRP A 97 -8.80 -2.55 -2.16
C TRP A 97 -8.97 -2.15 -0.70
N PRO A 98 -8.26 -2.78 0.27
CA PRO A 98 -8.32 -2.33 1.66
C PRO A 98 -7.96 -0.84 1.81
N LEU A 99 -6.88 -0.39 1.16
CA LEU A 99 -6.47 1.01 1.21
C LEU A 99 -7.52 1.94 0.61
N LYS A 100 -8.11 1.56 -0.54
CA LYS A 100 -9.19 2.33 -1.16
C LYS A 100 -10.39 2.47 -0.21
N ILE A 101 -10.78 1.40 0.50
CA ILE A 101 -11.88 1.44 1.47
C ILE A 101 -11.52 2.36 2.64
N LEU A 102 -10.34 2.18 3.24
CA LEU A 102 -9.89 2.99 4.38
C LEU A 102 -9.89 4.49 4.07
N ARG A 103 -9.47 4.88 2.87
CA ARG A 103 -9.49 6.29 2.42
C ARG A 103 -10.90 6.90 2.30
N GLU A 104 -11.95 6.09 2.17
CA GLU A 104 -13.34 6.58 2.16
C GLU A 104 -13.94 6.69 3.56
N ILE A 105 -13.47 5.88 4.52
CA ILE A 105 -14.09 5.74 5.85
C ILE A 105 -13.26 6.34 7.00
N GLN A 106 -12.03 6.76 6.75
CA GLN A 106 -11.12 7.35 7.74
C GLN A 106 -10.46 8.62 7.18
N SER A 107 -9.98 9.46 8.10
CA SER A 107 -9.12 10.58 7.75
C SER A 107 -7.75 10.12 7.24
N GLU A 108 -7.05 10.98 6.50
CA GLU A 108 -5.70 10.67 5.99
C GLU A 108 -4.71 10.30 7.13
N GLU A 109 -4.78 10.99 8.27
CA GLU A 109 -3.92 10.72 9.44
C GLU A 109 -4.16 9.33 10.05
N GLU A 110 -5.43 8.91 10.13
CA GLU A 110 -5.81 7.58 10.61
C GLU A 110 -5.38 6.49 9.62
N VAL A 111 -5.54 6.73 8.31
CA VAL A 111 -5.04 5.83 7.27
C VAL A 111 -3.53 5.66 7.40
N ASN A 112 -2.77 6.76 7.52
CA ASN A 112 -1.33 6.70 7.69
C ASN A 112 -0.93 5.93 8.95
N THR A 113 -1.66 6.12 10.05
CA THR A 113 -1.45 5.35 11.29
C THR A 113 -1.59 3.84 11.04
N ILE A 114 -2.65 3.42 10.34
CA ILE A 114 -2.88 2.00 10.00
C ILE A 114 -1.76 1.45 9.09
N LEU A 115 -1.35 2.22 8.09
CA LEU A 115 -0.30 1.81 7.15
C LEU A 115 1.06 1.71 7.84
N LEU A 116 1.37 2.60 8.78
CA LEU A 116 2.58 2.55 9.60
C LEU A 116 2.56 1.36 10.57
N GLU A 117 1.41 1.06 11.18
CA GLU A 117 1.21 -0.15 11.98
C GLU A 117 1.49 -1.40 11.14
N LEU A 118 0.95 -1.49 9.92
CA LEU A 118 1.23 -2.59 9.00
C LEU A 118 2.71 -2.64 8.58
N LEU A 119 3.33 -1.49 8.27
CA LEU A 119 4.74 -1.42 7.89
C LEU A 119 5.64 -1.92 9.03
N SER A 120 5.26 -1.67 10.28
CA SER A 120 6.04 -2.09 11.46
C SER A 120 6.21 -3.61 11.56
N THR A 121 5.29 -4.39 11.00
CA THR A 121 5.34 -5.85 11.01
C THR A 121 6.17 -6.44 9.86
N MET A 122 6.61 -5.63 8.90
CA MET A 122 7.37 -6.10 7.74
C MET A 122 8.87 -6.11 8.01
N HIS A 123 9.65 -6.90 7.28
CA HIS A 123 11.10 -7.02 7.47
C HIS A 123 11.86 -6.76 6.16
N THR A 124 13.17 -6.51 6.28
CA THR A 124 14.08 -6.19 5.18
C THR A 124 14.69 -7.44 4.53
N GLU A 125 14.45 -8.62 5.11
CA GLU A 125 14.93 -9.90 4.63
C GLU A 125 14.27 -10.30 3.30
N TYR A 126 14.84 -11.31 2.66
CA TYR A 126 14.28 -11.88 1.44
C TYR A 126 12.86 -12.40 1.68
N GLU A 127 11.94 -11.96 0.84
CA GLU A 127 10.55 -12.38 0.83
C GLU A 127 10.21 -12.93 -0.55
N ARG A 128 9.51 -14.06 -0.60
CA ARG A 128 9.13 -14.71 -1.86
C ARG A 128 8.16 -13.84 -2.68
N ASP A 129 7.24 -13.17 -1.99
CA ASP A 129 6.24 -12.30 -2.61
C ASP A 129 6.20 -10.94 -1.88
N PRO A 130 7.11 -10.01 -2.24
CA PRO A 130 7.20 -8.71 -1.58
C PRO A 130 6.18 -7.69 -2.11
N GLN A 131 5.21 -8.09 -2.94
CA GLN A 131 4.36 -7.14 -3.68
C GLN A 131 3.59 -6.20 -2.74
N LYS A 132 3.03 -6.73 -1.65
CA LYS A 132 2.31 -5.92 -0.65
C LYS A 132 3.22 -4.90 0.03
N LYS A 133 4.46 -5.29 0.36
CA LYS A 133 5.47 -4.40 0.95
C LYS A 133 5.86 -3.30 -0.04
N ILE A 134 6.04 -3.65 -1.31
CA ILE A 134 6.30 -2.70 -2.40
C ILE A 134 5.16 -1.68 -2.49
N ASP A 135 3.91 -2.14 -2.59
CA ASP A 135 2.74 -1.26 -2.73
C ASP A 135 2.57 -0.34 -1.50
N LEU A 136 2.83 -0.87 -0.30
CA LEU A 136 2.74 -0.11 0.95
C LEU A 136 3.76 1.03 0.97
N ILE A 137 5.02 0.73 0.70
CA ILE A 137 6.07 1.76 0.72
C ILE A 137 5.89 2.75 -0.42
N ALA A 138 5.46 2.29 -1.60
CA ALA A 138 5.13 3.16 -2.73
C ALA A 138 4.00 4.14 -2.39
N SER A 139 3.00 3.72 -1.60
CA SER A 139 1.89 4.59 -1.20
C SER A 139 2.34 5.81 -0.37
N PHE A 140 3.46 5.71 0.36
CA PHE A 140 4.04 6.82 1.11
C PHE A 140 4.72 7.87 0.22
N GLU A 141 4.88 7.63 -1.09
CA GLU A 141 5.35 8.66 -2.04
C GLU A 141 4.28 9.72 -2.38
N GLU A 142 3.05 9.51 -1.93
CA GLU A 142 1.90 10.39 -2.18
C GLU A 142 1.30 10.93 -0.86
N GLN A 143 1.93 10.65 0.28
CA GLN A 143 1.39 10.93 1.62
C GLN A 143 2.38 11.71 2.47
N LYS A 144 1.85 12.63 3.28
CA LYS A 144 2.66 13.42 4.23
C LYS A 144 2.36 12.97 5.66
N ASP A 145 3.41 12.53 6.36
CA ASP A 145 3.33 12.21 7.77
C ASP A 145 4.73 12.22 8.40
N PRO A 146 4.96 12.96 9.51
CA PRO A 146 6.28 13.07 10.13
C PRO A 146 6.81 11.72 10.66
N ARG A 147 5.98 10.68 10.78
CA ARG A 147 6.42 9.35 11.21
C ARG A 147 7.02 8.52 10.07
N ILE A 148 6.76 8.88 8.80
CA ILE A 148 7.17 8.08 7.62
C ILE A 148 8.69 7.96 7.50
N VAL A 149 9.45 9.06 7.68
CA VAL A 149 10.91 9.02 7.50
C VAL A 149 11.54 7.96 8.41
N GLU A 150 11.20 7.96 9.69
CA GLU A 150 11.73 7.01 10.66
C GLU A 150 11.32 5.57 10.31
N ALA A 151 10.03 5.35 10.02
CA ALA A 151 9.50 4.02 9.75
C ALA A 151 10.06 3.39 8.46
N VAL A 152 10.30 4.21 7.43
CA VAL A 152 10.75 3.76 6.10
C VAL A 152 12.27 3.64 6.00
N THR A 153 13.05 4.38 6.81
CA THR A 153 14.52 4.44 6.68
C THR A 153 15.20 3.07 6.62
N ARG A 154 14.76 2.10 7.44
CA ARG A 154 15.32 0.74 7.43
C ARG A 154 15.16 0.00 6.10
N PHE A 155 14.16 0.33 5.30
CA PHE A 155 13.89 -0.29 4.01
C PHE A 155 14.82 0.20 2.89
N LEU A 156 15.68 1.18 3.16
CA LEU A 156 16.80 1.51 2.28
C LEU A 156 17.81 0.35 2.16
N GLU A 157 17.76 -0.63 3.06
CA GLU A 157 18.62 -1.83 3.07
C GLU A 157 17.87 -3.12 2.71
N ASP A 158 16.61 -3.01 2.22
CA ASP A 158 15.80 -4.18 1.88
C ASP A 158 16.44 -5.04 0.79
N MET A 159 16.28 -6.37 0.85
CA MET A 159 16.77 -7.29 -0.18
C MET A 159 16.12 -7.07 -1.55
N ASN A 160 14.90 -6.54 -1.59
CA ASN A 160 14.21 -6.20 -2.83
C ASN A 160 14.58 -4.79 -3.32
N GLU A 161 15.12 -4.71 -4.55
CA GLU A 161 15.50 -3.43 -5.18
C GLU A 161 14.33 -2.43 -5.28
N THR A 162 13.12 -2.91 -5.60
CA THR A 162 11.94 -2.05 -5.78
C THR A 162 11.51 -1.46 -4.45
N VAL A 163 11.65 -2.20 -3.35
CA VAL A 163 11.44 -1.66 -2.00
C VAL A 163 12.43 -0.54 -1.69
N ARG A 164 13.72 -0.74 -1.94
CA ARG A 164 14.74 0.32 -1.72
C ARG A 164 14.47 1.57 -2.57
N PHE A 165 14.04 1.36 -3.83
CA PHE A 165 13.66 2.45 -4.73
C PHE A 165 12.52 3.30 -4.14
N HIS A 166 11.44 2.65 -3.70
CA HIS A 166 10.29 3.35 -3.12
C HIS A 166 10.58 3.92 -1.73
N ALA A 167 11.43 3.27 -0.94
CA ALA A 167 11.84 3.78 0.37
C ALA A 167 12.57 5.13 0.23
N ALA A 168 13.49 5.25 -0.73
CA ALA A 168 14.12 6.53 -1.04
C ALA A 168 13.09 7.58 -1.48
N GLY A 169 12.17 7.21 -2.37
CA GLY A 169 11.12 8.11 -2.84
C GLY A 169 10.22 8.63 -1.72
N ALA A 170 9.75 7.74 -0.85
CA ALA A 170 8.86 8.06 0.25
C ALA A 170 9.53 9.01 1.25
N ILE A 171 10.82 8.80 1.56
CA ILE A 171 11.61 9.69 2.39
C ILE A 171 11.75 11.08 1.76
N PHE A 172 12.12 11.16 0.48
CA PHE A 172 12.24 12.45 -0.22
C PHE A 172 10.92 13.18 -0.39
N HIS A 173 9.79 12.48 -0.31
CA HIS A 173 8.49 13.12 -0.29
C HIS A 173 8.20 13.80 1.05
N GLN A 174 8.81 13.44 2.18
CA GLN A 174 8.51 14.05 3.48
C GLN A 174 9.17 15.41 3.69
N ASP A 175 8.54 16.32 4.42
CA ASP A 175 9.10 17.67 4.62
C ASP A 175 10.44 17.63 5.37
N ASP A 176 10.55 16.74 6.36
CA ASP A 176 11.69 16.54 7.26
C ASP A 176 12.64 15.42 6.81
N ALA A 177 12.76 15.24 5.49
CA ALA A 177 13.62 14.23 4.88
C ALA A 177 15.09 14.31 5.33
N GLU A 178 15.57 15.48 5.76
CA GLU A 178 16.94 15.70 6.23
C GLU A 178 17.33 14.77 7.39
N ARG A 179 16.35 14.29 8.17
CA ARG A 179 16.59 13.30 9.23
C ARG A 179 17.19 11.99 8.70
N ALA A 180 16.95 11.66 7.43
CA ALA A 180 17.46 10.46 6.78
C ALA A 180 18.62 10.74 5.79
N GLN A 181 19.17 11.97 5.76
CA GLN A 181 20.23 12.31 4.81
C GLN A 181 21.48 11.40 4.93
N GLU A 182 21.88 11.06 6.15
CA GLU A 182 23.01 10.14 6.39
C GLU A 182 22.67 8.71 5.92
N ALA A 183 21.49 8.20 6.26
CA ALA A 183 21.03 6.88 5.83
C ALA A 183 20.95 6.78 4.30
N LEU A 184 20.42 7.80 3.62
CA LEU A 184 20.38 7.87 2.16
C LEU A 184 21.77 7.97 1.54
N THR A 185 22.71 8.65 2.20
CA THR A 185 24.12 8.71 1.76
C THR A 185 24.75 7.32 1.82
N ASN A 186 24.58 6.61 2.94
CA ASN A 186 25.08 5.26 3.11
C ASN A 186 24.44 4.28 2.11
N ALA A 187 23.12 4.37 1.93
CA ALA A 187 22.39 3.61 0.93
C ALA A 187 22.95 3.84 -0.47
N PHE A 188 23.18 5.10 -0.88
CA PHE A 188 23.79 5.42 -2.17
C PHE A 188 25.18 4.78 -2.36
N LEU A 189 26.04 4.81 -1.34
CA LEU A 189 27.40 4.27 -1.43
C LEU A 189 27.42 2.73 -1.51
N GLY A 190 26.50 2.09 -0.79
CA GLY A 190 26.34 0.63 -0.76
C GLY A 190 25.52 0.06 -1.92
N GLU A 191 24.77 0.89 -2.64
CA GLU A 191 23.81 0.42 -3.64
C GLU A 191 24.48 -0.11 -4.92
N GLU A 192 24.01 -1.26 -5.37
CA GLU A 192 24.42 -1.95 -6.59
C GLU A 192 23.54 -1.52 -7.77
N SER A 193 22.24 -1.34 -7.55
CA SER A 193 21.28 -0.91 -8.57
C SER A 193 21.56 0.52 -9.04
N VAL A 194 21.71 0.68 -10.35
CA VAL A 194 21.81 1.99 -10.99
C VAL A 194 20.50 2.77 -10.82
N ARG A 195 19.35 2.10 -10.89
CA ARG A 195 18.03 2.73 -10.77
C ARG A 195 17.84 3.35 -9.39
N VAL A 196 18.19 2.62 -8.32
CA VAL A 196 18.07 3.14 -6.94
C VAL A 196 19.08 4.26 -6.70
N ARG A 197 20.33 4.13 -7.18
CA ARG A 197 21.31 5.23 -7.12
C ARG A 197 20.79 6.50 -7.79
N MET A 198 20.23 6.39 -8.98
CA MET A 198 19.64 7.55 -9.68
C MET A 198 18.48 8.16 -8.88
N ARG A 199 17.60 7.34 -8.30
CA ARG A 199 16.50 7.82 -7.43
C ARG A 199 17.02 8.64 -6.26
N ILE A 200 18.07 8.17 -5.59
CA ILE A 200 18.68 8.88 -4.46
C ILE A 200 19.35 10.17 -4.93
N LEU A 201 20.15 10.12 -6.00
CA LEU A 201 20.85 11.30 -6.52
C LEU A 201 19.89 12.39 -7.01
N ASP A 202 18.76 12.01 -7.60
CA ASP A 202 17.71 12.96 -7.98
C ASP A 202 17.13 13.67 -6.75
N GLY A 203 16.82 12.92 -5.69
CA GLY A 203 16.40 13.52 -4.42
C GLY A 203 17.45 14.46 -3.82
N PHE A 204 18.75 14.11 -3.91
CA PHE A 204 19.83 15.01 -3.47
C PHE A 204 19.90 16.29 -4.30
N ILE A 205 19.69 16.20 -5.61
CA ILE A 205 19.67 17.37 -6.50
C ILE A 205 18.48 18.28 -6.14
N ASP A 206 17.28 17.70 -6.03
CA ASP A 206 16.05 18.45 -5.74
C ASP A 206 16.10 19.13 -4.37
N ARG A 207 16.74 18.49 -3.38
CA ARG A 207 16.96 19.03 -2.04
C ARG A 207 18.20 19.93 -1.91
N GLY A 208 19.04 20.01 -2.94
CA GLY A 208 20.32 20.71 -2.88
C GLY A 208 21.34 20.11 -1.89
N TRP A 209 21.20 18.83 -1.57
CA TRP A 209 22.07 18.12 -0.65
C TRP A 209 23.44 17.79 -1.26
N LYS A 210 24.43 17.64 -0.39
CA LYS A 210 25.84 17.48 -0.78
C LYS A 210 26.43 16.20 -0.21
N LEU A 211 27.35 15.62 -0.97
CA LEU A 211 28.17 14.46 -0.61
C LEU A 211 29.60 14.88 -0.26
N ALA A 212 29.77 16.05 0.39
CA ALA A 212 31.09 16.64 0.62
C ALA A 212 31.99 15.76 1.50
N GLY A 213 31.44 15.13 2.54
CA GLY A 213 32.18 14.26 3.46
C GLY A 213 32.60 12.91 2.89
N VAL A 214 31.97 12.46 1.79
CA VAL A 214 32.20 11.15 1.15
C VAL A 214 32.48 11.29 -0.34
N LYS A 215 33.05 12.43 -0.75
CA LYS A 215 33.15 12.83 -2.15
C LYS A 215 33.95 11.82 -2.97
N GLU A 216 35.05 11.29 -2.43
CA GLU A 216 35.93 10.37 -3.14
C GLU A 216 35.24 9.03 -3.41
N GLU A 217 34.57 8.48 -2.41
CA GLU A 217 33.76 7.25 -2.52
C GLU A 217 32.57 7.47 -3.45
N ALA A 218 31.84 8.57 -3.26
CA ALA A 218 30.68 8.91 -4.06
C ALA A 218 31.04 9.04 -5.55
N THR A 219 32.17 9.67 -5.87
CA THR A 219 32.64 9.84 -7.25
C THR A 219 32.87 8.49 -7.94
N LYS A 220 33.37 7.48 -7.22
CA LYS A 220 33.59 6.12 -7.75
C LYS A 220 32.28 5.37 -8.01
N LYS A 221 31.19 5.75 -7.34
CA LYS A 221 29.87 5.10 -7.41
C LYS A 221 28.88 5.81 -8.34
N MET A 222 29.25 6.95 -8.94
CA MET A 222 28.38 7.74 -9.80
C MET A 222 27.95 6.96 -11.04
N PRO A 223 26.64 6.84 -11.32
CA PRO A 223 26.16 6.30 -12.59
C PRO A 223 26.40 7.29 -13.75
N THR A 224 26.32 6.78 -14.97
CA THR A 224 26.41 7.61 -16.19
C THR A 224 25.39 8.75 -16.14
N GLY A 225 25.83 9.96 -16.52
CA GLY A 225 24.98 11.16 -16.46
C GLY A 225 25.02 11.91 -15.13
N TYR A 226 25.76 11.45 -14.12
CA TYR A 226 25.89 12.14 -12.83
C TYR A 226 27.35 12.51 -12.53
N SER A 227 27.52 13.50 -11.64
CA SER A 227 28.82 13.88 -11.08
C SER A 227 28.69 14.56 -9.72
N VAL A 228 29.79 14.55 -8.97
CA VAL A 228 29.97 15.37 -7.76
C VAL A 228 30.90 16.54 -8.08
N ALA A 229 30.45 17.76 -7.85
CA ALA A 229 31.25 18.97 -8.06
C ALA A 229 32.34 19.13 -6.99
N LYS A 230 33.20 20.15 -7.13
CA LYS A 230 34.32 20.40 -6.21
C LYS A 230 33.88 20.48 -4.74
N LYS A 231 32.74 21.13 -4.47
CA LYS A 231 32.15 21.36 -3.14
C LYS A 231 31.20 20.24 -2.67
N GLY A 232 31.14 19.10 -3.36
CA GLY A 232 30.26 17.98 -2.98
C GLY A 232 28.85 18.04 -3.55
N GLU A 233 28.51 19.05 -4.37
CA GLU A 233 27.19 19.20 -5.00
C GLU A 233 26.96 18.09 -6.03
N VAL A 234 25.82 17.41 -5.97
CA VAL A 234 25.39 16.43 -6.97
C VAL A 234 24.84 17.16 -8.20
N ARG A 235 25.19 16.72 -9.41
CA ARG A 235 24.72 17.32 -10.67
C ARG A 235 24.46 16.26 -11.73
N LYS A 236 23.41 16.48 -12.52
CA LYS A 236 23.23 15.82 -13.83
C LYS A 236 24.16 16.46 -14.86
N LYS A 237 24.83 15.63 -15.64
CA LYS A 237 25.56 16.04 -16.85
C LYS A 237 24.52 16.15 -17.96
N GLY A 238 24.42 17.35 -18.53
CA GLY A 238 23.67 17.57 -19.77
C GLY A 238 24.32 16.88 -20.96
#